data_AF-A0A963C451-F1
#
_entry.id   AF-A0A963C451-F1
#
_cell.length_a   1.000
_cell.length_b   1.000
_cell.length_c   1.000
_cell.angle_alpha   90.00
_cell.angle_beta   90.00
_cell.angle_gamma   90.00
#
_symmetry.space_group_name_H-M   'P 1'
#
loop_
_entity.id
_entity.type
_entity.pdbx_description
1 polymer ?
#
loop_
_entity_poly.entity_id
_entity_poly.type
_entity_poly.pdbx_seq_one_letter_code
_entity_poly.pdbx_strand_id
1 'polypeptide(L)' 'MAIRREDLKETNFRDVATGRRLAPVHPGEVLMKDFIEPMALTRYKVAKLAGVQQRRIDEICSGQRGITADTALRLAR' A
#
# COMPACT_ATOMS: atom_id res chain seq x y z
N MET A 1 15.62 -1.04 -1.88
CA MET A 1 16.07 -0.58 -3.22
C MET A 1 16.92 0.66 -3.02
N ALA A 2 18.20 0.63 -3.37
CA ALA A 2 19.07 1.80 -3.35
C ALA A 2 19.50 2.08 -4.79
N ILE A 3 19.00 3.16 -5.37
CA ILE A 3 19.38 3.64 -6.71
C ILE A 3 20.52 4.65 -6.50
N ARG A 4 21.67 4.48 -7.16
CA ARG A 4 22.79 5.40 -7.02
C ARG A 4 22.51 6.65 -7.85
N ARG A 5 23.00 7.82 -7.40
CA ARG A 5 22.78 9.09 -8.12
C ARG A 5 23.34 9.10 -9.54
N GLU A 6 24.41 8.35 -9.77
CA GLU A 6 25.04 8.15 -11.08
C GLU A 6 24.13 7.37 -12.05
N ASP A 7 23.31 6.44 -11.54
CA ASP A 7 22.39 5.62 -12.34
C ASP A 7 21.20 6.43 -12.91
N LEU A 8 20.88 7.57 -12.30
CA LEU A 8 19.77 8.43 -12.72
C LEU A 8 19.97 9.04 -14.12
N LYS A 9 21.21 9.20 -14.57
CA LYS A 9 21.51 9.78 -15.89
C LYS A 9 21.14 8.85 -17.03
N GLU A 10 21.24 7.54 -16.81
CA GLU A 10 20.96 6.49 -17.80
C GLU A 10 19.53 5.95 -17.70
N THR A 11 18.81 6.28 -16.63
CA THR A 11 17.45 5.78 -16.43
C THR A 11 16.48 6.49 -17.37
N ASN A 12 16.02 5.78 -18.39
CA ASN A 12 15.00 6.26 -19.32
C ASN A 12 13.60 6.11 -18.71
N PHE A 13 12.95 7.24 -18.40
CA PHE A 13 11.59 7.29 -17.85
C PHE A 13 10.51 7.62 -18.89
N ARG A 14 10.82 7.62 -20.19
CA ARG A 14 9.87 8.05 -21.25
C ARG A 14 8.63 7.17 -21.35
N ASP A 15 8.74 5.92 -20.94
CA ASP A 15 7.66 4.92 -20.87
C ASP A 15 6.70 5.15 -19.69
N VAL A 16 7.18 5.73 -18.60
CA VAL A 16 6.37 6.04 -17.40
C VAL A 16 5.92 7.50 -17.34
N ALA A 17 6.70 8.44 -17.89
CA ALA A 17 6.43 9.88 -17.87
C ALA A 17 5.65 10.33 -19.11
N THR A 18 4.39 9.91 -19.21
CA THR A 18 3.51 10.26 -20.34
C THR A 18 2.93 11.68 -20.25
N GLY A 19 3.29 12.46 -19.21
CA GLY A 19 2.71 13.78 -18.90
C GLY A 19 1.25 13.73 -18.38
N ARG A 20 0.64 12.55 -18.36
CA ARG A 20 -0.73 12.34 -17.86
C ARG A 20 -0.74 12.18 -16.35
N ARG A 21 -1.82 12.65 -15.71
CA ARG A 21 -2.03 12.44 -14.28
C ARG A 21 -2.23 10.95 -14.01
N LEU A 22 -1.44 10.39 -13.10
CA LEU A 22 -1.59 9.01 -12.68
C LEU A 22 -2.95 8.82 -11.98
N ALA A 23 -3.53 7.64 -12.15
CA ALA A 23 -4.70 7.26 -11.37
C ALA A 23 -4.33 7.23 -9.88
N PRO A 24 -5.23 7.67 -8.98
CA PRO A 24 -4.99 7.57 -7.56
C PRO A 24 -4.88 6.09 -7.15
N VAL A 25 -3.86 5.76 -6.37
CA VAL A 25 -3.69 4.42 -5.81
C VAL A 25 -4.52 4.33 -4.53
N HIS A 26 -5.36 3.30 -4.43
CA HIS A 26 -6.13 3.07 -3.21
C HIS A 26 -5.20 2.59 -2.09
N PRO A 27 -5.32 3.08 -0.84
CA PRO A 27 -4.44 2.65 0.25
C PRO A 27 -4.51 1.14 0.54
N GLY A 28 -5.62 0.49 0.20
CA GLY A 28 -5.75 -0.97 0.27
C GLY A 28 -4.82 -1.73 -0.67
N GLU A 29 -4.49 -1.15 -1.83
CA GLU A 29 -3.52 -1.75 -2.75
C GLU A 29 -2.12 -1.71 -2.16
N VAL A 30 -1.74 -0.56 -1.59
CA VAL A 30 -0.48 -0.38 -0.85
C VAL A 30 -0.41 -1.35 0.33
N LEU A 31 -1.46 -1.42 1.16
CA LEU A 31 -1.51 -2.34 2.29
C LEU A 31 -1.31 -3.80 1.86
N MET A 32 -1.93 -4.22 0.75
CA MET A 32 -1.80 -5.59 0.26
C MET A 32 -0.40 -5.88 -0.31
N LYS A 33 0.05 -5.07 -1.28
CA LYS A 33 1.25 -5.34 -2.07
C LYS A 33 2.56 -5.01 -1.36
N ASP A 34 2.56 -3.97 -0.52
CA ASP A 34 3.79 -3.46 0.08
C ASP A 34 4.00 -4.01 1.51
N PHE A 35 2.94 -4.54 2.14
CA PHE A 35 3.00 -5.02 3.53
C PHE A 35 2.49 -6.46 3.70
N ILE A 36 1.23 -6.75 3.38
CA ILE A 36 0.63 -8.06 3.70
C ILE A 36 1.32 -9.20 2.92
N GLU A 37 1.48 -9.06 1.61
CA GLU A 37 2.11 -10.07 0.76
C GLU A 37 3.60 -10.25 1.09
N PRO A 38 4.43 -9.18 1.17
CA PRO A 38 5.85 -9.34 1.49
C PRO A 38 6.12 -9.91 2.88
N MET A 39 5.22 -9.66 3.84
CA MET A 39 5.34 -10.18 5.20
C MET A 39 4.69 -11.56 5.39
N ALA A 40 4.15 -12.17 4.33
CA ALA A 40 3.41 -13.43 4.38
C ALA A 40 2.29 -13.46 5.45
N LEU A 41 1.59 -12.33 5.60
CA LEU A 41 0.48 -12.19 6.54
C LEU A 41 -0.86 -12.47 5.84
N THR A 42 -1.85 -12.87 6.61
CA THR A 42 -3.24 -12.90 6.14
C THR A 42 -3.97 -11.63 6.59
N ARG A 43 -5.00 -11.21 5.84
CA ARG A 43 -5.87 -10.08 6.23
C ARG A 43 -6.49 -10.29 7.62
N TYR A 44 -6.83 -11.54 7.96
CA TYR A 44 -7.27 -11.91 9.30
C TYR A 44 -6.20 -11.65 10.37
N LYS A 45 -4.94 -12.04 10.13
CA LYS A 45 -3.84 -11.79 11.07
C LYS A 45 -3.60 -10.29 11.27
N VAL A 46 -3.67 -9.50 10.21
CA VAL A 46 -3.59 -8.03 10.26
C VAL A 46 -4.73 -7.45 11.10
N ALA A 47 -5.96 -7.87 10.86
CA ALA A 47 -7.12 -7.41 11.62
C ALA A 47 -6.99 -7.75 13.12
N LYS A 48 -6.51 -8.96 13.43
CA LYS A 48 -6.27 -9.41 14.80
C LYS A 48 -5.20 -8.57 15.50
N LEU A 49 -4.07 -8.29 14.83
CA LEU A 49 -2.99 -7.47 15.37
C LEU A 49 -3.40 -6.00 15.56
N ALA A 50 -4.14 -5.44 14.60
CA ALA A 50 -4.68 -4.09 14.67
C ALA A 50 -5.86 -3.95 15.66
N GLY A 51 -6.39 -5.06 16.18
CA GLY A 51 -7.54 -5.08 17.08
C GLY A 51 -8.82 -4.54 16.44
N VAL A 52 -9.05 -4.87 15.15
CA VAL A 52 -10.25 -4.46 14.39
C VAL A 52 -10.99 -5.67 13.82
N GLN A 53 -12.25 -5.48 13.47
CA GLN A 53 -13.02 -6.51 12.77
C GLN A 53 -12.37 -6.83 11.41
N GLN A 54 -12.30 -8.12 11.06
CA GLN A 54 -11.71 -8.57 9.80
C GLN A 54 -12.33 -7.89 8.57
N ARG A 55 -13.66 -7.73 8.57
CA ARG A 55 -14.40 -7.03 7.51
C ARG A 55 -13.84 -5.64 7.20
N ARG A 56 -13.33 -4.91 8.20
CA ARG A 56 -12.72 -3.60 8.00
C ARG A 56 -11.48 -3.70 7.10
N ILE A 57 -10.60 -4.67 7.36
CA ILE A 57 -9.39 -4.88 6.56
C ILE A 57 -9.76 -5.39 5.17
N ASP A 58 -10.75 -6.28 5.06
CA ASP A 58 -11.21 -6.78 3.76
C ASP A 58 -11.76 -5.66 2.87
N GLU A 59 -12.63 -4.79 3.40
CA GLU A 59 -13.17 -3.64 2.67
C GLU A 59 -12.08 -2.64 2.26
N ILE A 60 -11.04 -2.44 3.10
CA ILE A 60 -9.89 -1.59 2.76
C ILE A 60 -9.11 -2.22 1.60
N CYS A 61 -8.70 -3.49 1.71
CA CYS A 61 -7.95 -4.19 0.67
C CYS A 61 -8.74 -4.32 -0.65
N SER A 62 -10.07 -4.39 -0.59
CA SER A 62 -10.95 -4.43 -1.76
C SER A 62 -11.29 -3.07 -2.34
N GLY A 63 -10.76 -1.96 -1.82
CA GLY A 63 -11.01 -0.63 -2.37
C GLY A 63 -12.36 -0.01 -1.99
N GLN A 64 -13.11 -0.64 -1.08
CA GLN A 64 -14.48 -0.25 -0.71
C GLN A 64 -14.51 0.69 0.51
N ARG A 65 -13.40 0.76 1.27
CA ARG A 65 -13.28 1.58 2.48
C ARG A 65 -11.93 2.29 2.52
N GLY A 66 -11.95 3.59 2.84
CA GLY A 66 -10.74 4.36 3.14
C GLY A 66 -10.19 4.11 4.55
N ILE A 67 -8.95 4.50 4.79
CA ILE A 67 -8.30 4.38 6.10
C ILE A 67 -8.65 5.61 6.95
N THR A 68 -9.27 5.39 8.12
CA THR A 68 -9.50 6.45 9.12
C THR A 68 -8.26 6.69 9.98
N ALA A 69 -8.19 7.82 10.68
CA ALA A 69 -7.09 8.13 11.61
C ALA A 69 -6.89 7.04 12.68
N ASP A 70 -7.98 6.54 13.29
CA ASP A 70 -7.93 5.40 14.22
C ASP A 70 -7.31 4.15 13.57
N THR A 71 -7.71 3.83 12.34
CA THR A 71 -7.17 2.65 11.64
C THR A 71 -5.70 2.83 11.29
N ALA A 72 -5.29 4.03 10.87
CA ALA A 72 -3.89 4.34 10.58
C ALA A 72 -3.01 4.17 11.83
N LEU A 73 -3.44 4.69 12.98
CA LEU A 73 -2.71 4.54 14.25
C LEU A 73 -2.61 3.08 14.71
N ARG A 74 -3.59 2.24 14.37
CA ARG A 74 -3.56 0.80 14.68
C ARG A 74 -2.64 0.00 13.77
N LEU A 75 -2.54 0.38 12.50
CA LEU A 75 -1.66 -0.28 11.53
C LEU A 75 -0.18 0.12 11.68
N ALA A 76 0.09 1.29 12.28
CA ALA A 76 1.44 1.82 12.45
C ALA A 76 2.20 1.26 13.68
N ARG A 77 1.53 0.47 14.53
CA ARG A 77 2.09 -0.13 15.75
C ARG A 77 2.55 -1.55 15.48
#